data_AF-A0A7T8KBZ2-F1
#
_entry.id   AF-A0A7T8KBZ2-F1
#
_cell.length_a   1.000
_cell.length_b   1.000
_cell.length_c   1.000
_cell.angle_alpha   90.00
_cell.angle_beta   90.00
_cell.angle_gamma   90.00
#
_symmetry.space_group_name_H-M   'P 1'
#
loop_
_entity.id
_entity.type
_entity.pdbx_description
1 polymer ?
#
loop_
_entity_poly.entity_id
_entity_poly.type
_entity_poly.pdbx_seq_one_letter_code
_entity_poly.pdbx_strand_id
1 'polypeptide(L)'
;MVLGVMASNGKKIPPFFFKAGEKIRKETYYKVLRYTVLPWLKANYPEGKYVWTQDGAPSHTSDLCPKFCTANMAHFWPKDMWPSSLPDLNLLDFAVWGELERRTNRTPHPIVDALQATIRTEWDNMSEEFLINSCKAFRRRVEGVIEAEGGHI
;
A
#
# COMPACT_ATOMS: atom_id res chain seq x y z
N MET A 1 -3.05 -3.41 -12.96
CA MET A 1 -3.02 -2.72 -11.66
C MET A 1 -2.43 -3.67 -10.63
N VAL A 2 -1.61 -3.16 -9.71
CA VAL A 2 -1.01 -3.90 -8.61
C VAL A 2 -1.43 -3.27 -7.28
N LEU A 3 -1.68 -4.10 -6.27
CA LEU A 3 -1.77 -3.68 -4.87
C LEU A 3 -0.57 -4.22 -4.11
N GLY A 4 0.08 -3.33 -3.35
CA GLY A 4 1.12 -3.65 -2.40
C GLY A 4 0.65 -3.38 -0.97
N VAL A 5 1.19 -4.13 -0.03
CA VAL A 5 1.06 -3.88 1.40
C VAL A 5 2.43 -4.09 2.02
N MET A 6 2.82 -3.17 2.89
CA MET A 6 4.06 -3.24 3.62
C MET A 6 3.89 -2.71 5.04
N ALA A 7 4.86 -3.01 5.90
CA ALA A 7 4.86 -2.62 7.29
C ALA A 7 6.20 -1.99 7.70
N SER A 8 6.17 -1.21 8.79
CA SER A 8 7.31 -0.47 9.32
C SER A 8 8.49 -1.32 9.78
N ASN A 9 8.29 -2.63 9.96
CA ASN A 9 9.34 -3.60 10.26
C ASN A 9 9.91 -4.30 9.01
N GLY A 10 9.64 -3.79 7.81
CA GLY A 10 10.20 -4.31 6.56
C GLY A 10 9.44 -5.47 5.94
N LYS A 11 8.41 -6.00 6.62
CA LYS A 11 7.55 -7.04 6.03
C LYS A 11 6.69 -6.46 4.91
N LYS A 12 6.45 -7.26 3.88
CA LYS A 12 5.57 -6.95 2.75
C LYS A 12 4.77 -8.18 2.34
N ILE A 13 3.57 -7.96 1.82
CA ILE A 13 2.78 -9.03 1.18
C ILE A 13 3.31 -9.27 -0.24
N PRO A 14 3.20 -10.48 -0.81
CA PRO A 14 3.36 -10.66 -2.26
C PRO A 14 2.41 -9.72 -3.02
N PRO A 15 2.86 -9.07 -4.11
CA PRO A 15 2.05 -8.08 -4.81
C PRO A 15 0.81 -8.73 -5.42
N PHE A 16 -0.35 -8.12 -5.20
CA PHE A 16 -1.63 -8.61 -5.72
C PHE A 16 -1.91 -7.98 -7.08
N PHE A 17 -2.09 -8.80 -8.12
CA PHE A 17 -2.38 -8.35 -9.47
C PHE A 17 -3.89 -8.45 -9.75
N PHE A 18 -4.51 -7.31 -10.06
CA PHE A 18 -5.89 -7.30 -10.56
C PHE A 18 -5.93 -7.73 -12.02
N LYS A 19 -7.08 -8.26 -12.46
CA LYS A 19 -7.25 -8.67 -13.85
C LYS A 19 -7.13 -7.46 -14.78
N ALA A 20 -6.59 -7.68 -15.97
CA ALA A 20 -6.47 -6.63 -16.99
C ALA A 20 -7.87 -6.04 -17.31
N GLY A 21 -7.98 -4.72 -17.31
CA GLY A 21 -9.24 -4.01 -17.53
C GLY A 21 -10.24 -4.05 -16.36
N GLU A 22 -9.92 -4.70 -15.24
CA GLU A 22 -10.82 -4.74 -14.08
C GLU A 22 -10.91 -3.37 -13.40
N LYS A 23 -12.12 -2.83 -13.30
CA LYS A 23 -12.39 -1.65 -12.48
C LYS A 23 -12.48 -2.08 -11.02
N ILE A 24 -11.57 -1.59 -10.19
CA ILE A 24 -11.54 -1.89 -8.75
C ILE A 24 -12.70 -1.15 -8.08
N ARG A 25 -13.82 -1.85 -7.89
CA ARG A 25 -14.97 -1.39 -7.11
C ARG A 25 -14.82 -1.82 -5.66
N LYS A 26 -15.73 -1.34 -4.80
CA LYS A 26 -15.76 -1.69 -3.38
C LYS A 26 -15.79 -3.20 -3.13
N GLU A 27 -16.51 -3.97 -3.94
CA GLU A 27 -16.61 -5.43 -3.80
C GLU A 27 -15.28 -6.13 -4.12
N THR A 28 -14.59 -5.69 -5.19
CA THR A 28 -13.27 -6.22 -5.55
C THR A 28 -12.27 -5.91 -4.45
N TYR A 29 -12.22 -4.66 -3.98
CA TYR A 29 -11.31 -4.27 -2.91
C TYR A 29 -11.60 -5.01 -1.59
N TYR A 30 -12.87 -5.11 -1.21
CA TYR A 30 -13.31 -5.88 -0.05
C TYR A 30 -12.85 -7.34 -0.11
N LYS A 31 -12.92 -7.99 -1.28
CA LYS A 31 -12.41 -9.37 -1.44
C LYS A 31 -10.91 -9.45 -1.19
N VAL A 32 -10.13 -8.49 -1.70
CA VAL A 32 -8.68 -8.44 -1.44
C VAL A 32 -8.41 -8.24 0.06
N LEU A 33 -9.12 -7.32 0.71
CA LEU A 33 -9.02 -7.13 2.16
C LEU A 33 -9.31 -8.43 2.93
N ARG A 34 -10.42 -9.11 2.59
CA ARG A 34 -10.91 -10.28 3.31
C ARG A 34 -10.07 -11.53 3.09
N TYR A 35 -9.68 -11.80 1.85
CA TYR A 35 -9.08 -13.07 1.46
C TYR A 35 -7.56 -12.99 1.28
N THR A 36 -6.98 -11.79 1.24
CA THR A 36 -5.53 -11.61 1.02
C THR A 36 -4.89 -10.85 2.18
N VAL A 37 -5.36 -9.64 2.49
CA VAL A 37 -4.72 -8.77 3.49
C VAL A 37 -4.96 -9.27 4.92
N LEU A 38 -6.21 -9.54 5.30
CA LEU A 38 -6.55 -9.94 6.67
C LEU A 38 -5.86 -11.26 7.09
N PRO A 39 -5.84 -12.33 6.28
CA PRO A 39 -5.09 -13.54 6.61
C PRO A 39 -3.60 -13.27 6.82
N TRP A 40 -2.99 -12.44 5.97
CA TRP A 40 -1.58 -12.08 6.10
C TRP A 40 -1.30 -11.31 7.39
N LEU A 41 -2.17 -10.35 7.75
CA LEU A 41 -2.07 -9.61 9.01
C LEU A 41 -2.17 -10.54 10.23
N LYS A 42 -3.17 -11.45 10.24
CA LYS A 42 -3.35 -12.42 11.34
C LYS A 42 -2.16 -13.37 11.49
N ALA A 43 -1.54 -13.78 10.39
CA ALA A 43 -0.37 -14.64 10.41
C ALA A 43 0.90 -13.91 10.88
N ASN A 44 1.08 -12.64 10.52
CA ASN A 44 2.32 -11.90 10.77
C ASN A 44 2.30 -11.03 12.02
N TYR A 45 1.12 -10.65 12.50
CA TYR A 45 0.90 -9.79 13.66
C TYR A 45 -0.26 -10.33 14.51
N PRO A 46 -0.16 -11.57 15.03
CA PRO A 46 -1.25 -12.21 15.79
C PRO A 46 -1.61 -11.44 17.07
N GLU A 47 -0.65 -10.69 17.64
CA GLU A 47 -0.87 -9.82 18.81
C GLU A 47 -1.54 -8.49 18.48
N GLY A 48 -1.80 -8.19 17.21
CA GLY A 48 -2.46 -6.94 16.80
C GLY A 48 -1.60 -5.68 16.92
N LYS A 49 -0.28 -5.82 16.99
CA LYS A 49 0.66 -4.68 17.09
C LYS A 49 0.87 -3.98 15.73
N TYR A 50 -0.20 -3.47 15.14
CA TYR A 50 -0.16 -2.70 13.88
C TYR A 50 -1.34 -1.73 13.78
N VAL A 51 -1.20 -0.72 12.92
CA VAL A 51 -2.29 0.15 12.48
C VAL A 51 -2.43 0.03 10.97
N TRP A 52 -3.63 -0.28 10.49
CA TRP A 52 -3.93 -0.29 9.06
C TRP A 52 -4.23 1.12 8.56
N THR A 53 -3.63 1.48 7.43
CA THR A 53 -3.80 2.78 6.77
C THR A 53 -4.01 2.56 5.28
N GLN A 54 -4.82 3.41 4.65
CA GLN A 54 -5.06 3.42 3.20
C GLN A 54 -5.46 4.82 2.76
N ASP A 55 -5.28 5.13 1.48
CA ASP A 55 -5.65 6.43 0.91
C ASP A 55 -7.18 6.60 0.74
N GLY A 56 -7.59 7.80 0.32
CA GLY A 56 -8.99 8.19 0.16
C GLY A 56 -9.70 7.68 -1.10
N ALA A 57 -9.17 6.66 -1.80
CA ALA A 57 -9.77 6.16 -3.03
C ALA A 57 -11.25 5.74 -2.84
N PRO A 58 -12.16 5.93 -3.83
CA PRO A 58 -13.59 5.66 -3.65
C PRO A 58 -13.94 4.22 -3.21
N SER A 59 -13.15 3.22 -3.64
CA SER A 59 -13.28 1.84 -3.16
C SER A 59 -12.95 1.73 -1.67
N HIS A 60 -11.95 2.46 -1.21
CA HIS A 60 -11.43 2.45 0.17
C HIS A 60 -12.35 3.22 1.13
N THR A 61 -13.06 4.25 0.66
CA THR A 61 -13.94 5.07 1.49
C THR A 61 -15.41 4.66 1.44
N SER A 62 -15.75 3.64 0.64
CA SER A 62 -17.10 3.05 0.60
C SER A 62 -17.48 2.42 1.94
N ASP A 63 -18.73 2.53 2.38
CA ASP A 63 -19.18 1.99 3.67
C ASP A 63 -18.75 0.55 3.97
N LEU A 64 -18.64 -0.30 2.94
CA LEU A 64 -18.27 -1.70 3.08
C LEU A 64 -16.84 -1.89 3.63
N CYS A 65 -15.86 -1.14 3.13
CA CYS A 65 -14.46 -1.43 3.40
C CYS A 65 -14.04 -0.91 4.79
N PRO A 66 -14.26 0.36 5.15
CA PRO A 66 -14.08 0.88 6.50
C PRO A 66 -14.79 0.07 7.58
N LYS A 67 -16.04 -0.36 7.36
CA LYS A 67 -16.74 -1.23 8.32
C LYS A 67 -16.02 -2.57 8.49
N PHE A 68 -15.55 -3.16 7.40
CA PHE A 68 -14.75 -4.39 7.45
C PHE A 68 -13.43 -4.19 8.20
N CYS A 69 -12.66 -3.15 7.88
CA CYS A 69 -11.39 -2.85 8.53
C CYS A 69 -11.58 -2.62 10.03
N THR A 70 -12.53 -1.77 10.41
CA THR A 70 -12.84 -1.46 11.82
C THR A 70 -13.22 -2.71 12.62
N ALA A 71 -13.97 -3.64 12.02
CA ALA A 71 -14.42 -4.84 12.70
C ALA A 71 -13.38 -5.98 12.77
N ASN A 72 -12.36 -5.98 11.89
CA ASN A 72 -11.49 -7.15 11.71
C ASN A 72 -9.99 -6.88 11.90
N MET A 73 -9.55 -5.62 11.79
CA MET A 73 -8.16 -5.23 11.97
C MET A 73 -7.92 -4.74 13.40
N ALA A 74 -6.68 -4.84 13.87
CA ALA A 74 -6.35 -4.48 15.26
C ALA A 74 -6.56 -2.99 15.53
N HIS A 75 -6.02 -2.14 14.66
CA HIS A 75 -6.28 -0.71 14.62
C HIS A 75 -6.41 -0.27 13.17
N PHE A 76 -7.23 0.75 12.92
CA PHE A 76 -7.50 1.27 11.58
C PHE A 76 -7.56 2.79 11.62
N TRP A 77 -6.88 3.45 10.68
CA TRP A 77 -7.06 4.87 10.42
C TRP A 77 -8.29 5.10 9.55
N PRO A 78 -9.37 5.71 10.09
CA PRO A 78 -10.54 6.03 9.30
C PRO A 78 -10.23 7.11 8.27
N LYS A 79 -11.13 7.27 7.30
CA LYS A 79 -10.92 8.13 6.11
C LYS A 79 -10.58 9.58 6.44
N ASP A 80 -11.03 10.09 7.58
CA ASP A 80 -10.86 11.44 8.08
C ASP A 80 -9.47 11.69 8.68
N MET A 81 -8.72 10.62 8.99
CA MET A 81 -7.31 10.74 9.38
C MET A 81 -6.36 10.83 8.20
N TRP A 82 -6.78 10.41 7.00
CA TRP A 82 -5.95 10.51 5.80
C TRP A 82 -6.26 11.81 5.04
N PRO A 83 -5.31 12.74 4.92
CA PRO A 83 -5.54 13.97 4.16
C PRO A 83 -5.73 13.65 2.67
N SER A 84 -6.67 14.35 2.04
CA SER A 84 -6.97 14.16 0.63
C SER A 84 -5.82 14.66 -0.25
N SER A 85 -5.55 13.96 -1.35
CA SER A 85 -4.61 14.38 -2.39
C SER A 85 -3.15 14.57 -1.95
N LEU A 86 -2.69 13.88 -0.91
CA LEU A 86 -1.28 13.94 -0.45
C LEU A 86 -0.55 12.61 -0.71
N PRO A 87 -0.09 12.34 -1.95
CA PRO A 87 0.75 11.19 -2.25
C PRO A 87 2.08 11.23 -1.49
N ASP A 88 2.52 12.43 -1.09
CA ASP A 88 3.76 12.66 -0.33
C ASP A 88 3.75 12.01 1.05
N LEU A 89 2.58 11.59 1.54
CA LEU A 89 2.40 10.85 2.79
C LEU A 89 2.16 9.36 2.57
N ASN A 90 1.78 8.92 1.36
CA ASN A 90 1.63 7.51 1.08
C ASN A 90 3.00 6.89 0.79
N LEU A 91 3.45 6.06 1.72
CA LEU A 91 4.70 5.31 1.63
C LEU A 91 4.89 4.56 0.31
N LEU A 92 3.82 3.97 -0.21
CA LEU A 92 3.89 3.25 -1.47
C LEU A 92 4.15 4.22 -2.64
N ASP A 93 3.53 5.41 -2.62
CA ASP A 93 3.63 6.39 -3.70
C ASP A 93 4.96 7.14 -3.68
N PHE A 94 5.39 7.67 -2.52
CA PHE A 94 6.59 8.50 -2.47
C PHE A 94 7.92 7.72 -2.56
N ALA A 95 7.90 6.39 -2.37
CA ALA A 95 9.11 5.58 -2.33
C ALA A 95 9.02 4.29 -3.16
N VAL A 96 8.06 3.42 -2.85
CA VAL A 96 8.08 2.03 -3.33
C VAL A 96 7.79 1.92 -4.81
N TRP A 97 6.74 2.59 -5.30
CA TRP A 97 6.34 2.49 -6.71
C TRP A 97 7.38 3.10 -7.64
N GLY A 98 7.96 4.24 -7.28
CA GLY A 98 9.04 4.85 -8.06
C GLY A 98 10.29 3.96 -8.14
N GLU A 99 10.69 3.33 -7.03
CA GLU A 99 11.83 2.39 -7.05
C GLU A 99 11.53 1.13 -7.85
N LEU A 100 10.32 0.59 -7.73
CA LEU A 100 9.90 -0.60 -8.48
C LEU A 100 9.87 -0.31 -9.98
N GLU A 101 9.27 0.81 -10.38
CA GLU A 101 9.23 1.26 -11.77
C GLU A 101 10.64 1.44 -12.34
N ARG A 102 11.54 2.10 -11.59
CA ARG A 102 12.94 2.30 -11.99
C ARG A 102 13.66 0.99 -12.25
N ARG A 103 13.39 -0.06 -11.47
CA ARG A 103 13.99 -1.39 -11.64
C ARG A 103 13.34 -2.16 -12.78
N THR A 104 12.01 -2.19 -12.86
CA THR A 104 11.29 -2.97 -13.87
C THR A 104 11.48 -2.40 -15.27
N ASN A 105 11.63 -1.08 -15.41
CA ASN A 105 11.72 -0.41 -16.71
C ASN A 105 13.14 -0.40 -17.29
N ARG A 106 14.10 -1.08 -16.68
CA ARG A 106 15.46 -1.27 -17.24
C ARG A 106 15.46 -2.07 -18.55
N THR A 107 14.42 -2.87 -18.78
CA THR A 107 14.24 -3.70 -19.97
C THR A 107 12.79 -3.63 -20.44
N PRO A 108 12.53 -3.71 -21.76
CA PRO A 108 11.17 -3.79 -22.27
C PRO A 108 10.51 -5.14 -21.93
N HIS A 109 9.17 -5.12 -21.79
CA HIS A 109 8.36 -6.31 -21.51
C HIS A 109 7.41 -6.57 -22.68
N PRO A 110 7.49 -7.72 -23.37
CA PRO A 110 6.69 -7.96 -24.57
C PRO A 110 5.22 -8.24 -24.27
N ILE A 111 4.90 -8.73 -23.07
CA ILE A 111 3.56 -9.09 -22.63
C ILE A 111 3.36 -8.77 -21.15
N VAL A 112 2.10 -8.67 -20.73
CA VAL A 112 1.72 -8.35 -19.34
C VAL A 112 2.30 -9.37 -18.36
N ASP A 113 2.30 -10.66 -18.68
CA ASP A 113 2.81 -11.69 -17.77
C ASP A 113 4.31 -11.56 -17.50
N ALA A 114 5.09 -11.17 -18.51
CA ALA A 114 6.52 -10.89 -18.37
C ALA A 114 6.74 -9.69 -17.43
N LEU A 115 5.97 -8.60 -17.62
CA LEU A 115 6.01 -7.45 -16.72
C LEU A 115 5.63 -7.84 -15.29
N GLN A 116 4.57 -8.64 -15.10
CA GLN A 116 4.18 -9.10 -13.77
C GLN A 116 5.24 -9.97 -13.11
N ALA A 117 5.93 -10.82 -13.87
CA ALA A 117 7.04 -11.62 -13.37
C ALA A 117 8.19 -10.74 -12.89
N THR A 118 8.61 -9.74 -13.69
CA THR A 118 9.65 -8.79 -13.29
C THR A 118 9.22 -7.97 -12.07
N ILE A 119 7.97 -7.50 -12.00
CA ILE A 119 7.43 -6.81 -10.82
C ILE A 119 7.56 -7.69 -9.57
N ARG A 120 7.21 -8.98 -9.64
CA ARG A 120 7.36 -9.91 -8.49
C ARG A 120 8.82 -10.05 -8.08
N THR A 121 9.71 -10.29 -9.04
CA THR A 121 11.15 -10.42 -8.78
C THR A 121 11.72 -9.16 -8.12
N GLU A 122 11.43 -7.99 -8.66
CA GLU A 122 11.96 -6.72 -8.12
C GLU A 122 11.31 -6.34 -6.79
N TRP A 123 10.03 -6.67 -6.61
CA TRP A 123 9.35 -6.54 -5.33
C TRP A 123 10.04 -7.38 -4.27
N ASP A 124 10.31 -8.65 -4.55
CA ASP A 124 10.98 -9.57 -3.61
C ASP A 124 12.41 -9.11 -3.30
N ASN A 125 13.16 -8.67 -4.31
CA ASN A 125 14.53 -8.13 -4.18
C ASN A 125 14.62 -6.79 -3.44
N MET A 126 13.50 -6.14 -3.13
CA MET A 126 13.49 -4.90 -2.35
C MET A 126 13.88 -5.20 -0.90
N SER A 127 14.97 -4.57 -0.43
CA SER A 127 15.53 -4.87 0.90
C SER A 127 14.60 -4.41 2.02
N GLU A 128 14.58 -5.16 3.13
CA GLU A 128 13.87 -4.75 4.34
C GLU A 128 14.36 -3.40 4.85
N GLU A 129 15.67 -3.13 4.74
CA GLU A 129 16.26 -1.85 5.11
C GLU A 129 15.64 -0.68 4.34
N PHE A 130 15.46 -0.81 3.02
CA PHE A 130 14.82 0.21 2.20
C PHE A 130 13.39 0.49 2.68
N LEU A 131 12.62 -0.56 2.97
CA LEU A 131 11.25 -0.45 3.46
C LEU A 131 11.18 0.22 4.82
N ILE A 132 12.02 -0.20 5.76
CA ILE A 132 12.10 0.36 7.11
C ILE A 132 12.49 1.85 7.05
N ASN A 133 13.50 2.19 6.26
CA ASN A 133 13.97 3.57 6.12
C ASN A 133 12.91 4.46 5.44
N SER A 134 12.18 3.92 4.47
CA SER A 134 11.06 4.63 3.85
C SER A 134 9.94 4.89 4.86
N CYS A 135 9.62 3.93 5.73
CA CYS A 135 8.64 4.14 6.81
C CYS A 135 9.10 5.19 7.83
N LYS A 136 10.38 5.19 8.20
CA LYS A 136 10.95 6.19 9.12
C LYS A 136 10.84 7.62 8.56
N ALA A 137 10.83 7.77 7.24
CA ALA A 137 10.64 9.06 6.59
C ALA A 137 9.20 9.61 6.69
N PHE A 138 8.22 8.80 7.08
CA PHE A 138 6.82 9.24 7.18
C PHE A 138 6.65 10.44 8.13
N ARG A 139 7.26 10.38 9.33
CA ARG A 139 7.11 11.45 10.32
C ARG A 139 7.62 12.80 9.83
N ARG A 140 8.85 12.85 9.30
CA ARG A 140 9.42 14.09 8.75
C ARG A 140 8.61 14.64 7.57
N ARG A 141 7.96 13.76 6.80
CA ARG A 141 7.09 14.16 5.70
C ARG A 141 5.79 14.79 6.21
N VAL A 142 5.20 14.22 7.26
CA VAL A 142 4.06 14.86 7.97
C VAL A 142 4.45 16.23 8.50
N GLU A 143 5.62 16.35 9.14
CA GLU A 143 6.14 17.62 9.64
C GLU A 143 6.31 18.64 8.49
N GLY A 144 6.87 18.24 7.35
CA GLY A 144 7.00 19.10 6.17
C GLY A 144 5.65 19.54 5.58
N VAL A 145 4.65 18.66 5.52
CA VAL A 145 3.29 19.03 5.09
C VAL A 145 2.66 20.05 6.05
N ILE A 146 2.89 19.91 7.36
CA ILE A 146 2.41 20.88 8.36
C ILE A 146 3.08 22.24 8.16
N GLU A 147 4.40 22.26 7.95
CA GLU A 147 5.16 23.50 7.64
C GLU A 147 4.68 24.15 6.35
N ALA A 148 4.26 23.36 5.37
CA ALA A 148 3.68 23.81 4.11
C ALA A 148 2.17 24.16 4.21
N GLU A 149 1.60 24.22 5.42
CA GLU A 149 0.18 24.50 5.68
C GLU A 149 -0.78 23.56 4.90
N GLY A 150 -0.40 22.29 4.76
CA GLY A 150 -1.14 21.28 3.98
C GLY A 150 -0.73 21.20 2.51
N GLY A 151 0.29 21.95 2.10
CA GLY A 151 0.89 21.87 0.77
C GLY A 151 1.74 20.61 0.52
N HIS A 152 2.12 20.43 -0.74
CA HIS A 152 3.01 19.36 -1.20
C HIS A 152 4.48 19.61 -0.80
N ILE A 153 5.27 18.53 -0.70
CA ILE A 153 6.68 18.55 -0.28
C ILE A 153 7.60 17.67 -1.14
#